data_AF-A0A3D2CCP0-F1
#
_entry.id   AF-A0A3D2CCP0-F1
#
_cell.length_a   1.000
_cell.length_b   1.000
_cell.length_c   1.000
_cell.angle_alpha   90.00
_cell.angle_beta   90.00
_cell.angle_gamma   90.00
#
_symmetry.space_group_name_H-M   'P 1'
#
loop_
_entity.id
_entity.type
_entity.pdbx_description
1 polymer ?
#
loop_
_entity_poly.entity_id
_entity_poly.type
_entity_poly.pdbx_seq_one_letter_code
_entity_poly.pdbx_strand_id
1 'polypeptide(L)'
;MGAPLRVPEGWLELGARSLARSARAGFTNEWICLAVGLMYGATDSVFACNARLRLGPSMCGDLSMRALLSLIVLSVACAPPPAAPPLALHGALRTEGGTEVWWTHPGTEPGEEQDSEVDDALIALIDASTTTLDLALYEFDLPEVVASVEAAWDRGVDVRMVGDGDEVHDAGYVALDSLGVPMELRPAGSRIMHHKFAVVDGQAVWTGSTNVSHNGVHRNNNHAVVVRSADMAAAYTYEFEQMYGGEFGRGKTALESSRSLELADGSLKWFFAPTHDPIDVVVDAIDQADHSVAFMVFSFTHADVVDALTRARARGVEVLGIFDESQANGAWSVDEALAAAGVPVMIDGNENASGFSGGKLHHKVLVVDAGTASSA
;
A
#
# COMPACT_ATOMS: atom_id res chain seq x y z
N MET A 1 20.06 -4.86 -34.22
CA MET A 1 21.01 -5.25 -33.15
C MET A 1 21.86 -4.03 -32.81
N GLY A 2 21.36 -3.17 -31.93
CA GLY A 2 22.14 -2.16 -31.22
C GLY A 2 22.15 -2.56 -29.76
N ALA A 3 23.30 -2.53 -29.10
CA ALA A 3 23.40 -2.85 -27.68
C ALA A 3 22.56 -1.85 -26.85
N PRO A 4 21.88 -2.28 -25.77
CA PRO A 4 21.20 -1.36 -24.88
C PRO A 4 22.21 -0.41 -24.24
N LEU A 5 21.90 0.89 -24.25
CA LEU A 5 22.69 1.93 -23.61
C LEU A 5 22.63 1.72 -22.09
N ARG A 6 23.76 1.31 -21.48
CA ARG A 6 23.92 1.31 -20.02
C ARG A 6 23.96 2.75 -19.51
N VAL A 7 23.31 2.98 -18.36
CA VAL A 7 23.22 4.28 -17.68
C VAL A 7 24.63 4.79 -17.38
N PRO A 8 25.02 6.02 -17.78
CA PRO A 8 26.30 6.59 -17.40
C PRO A 8 26.36 6.87 -15.89
N GLU A 9 27.47 6.47 -15.24
CA GLU A 9 27.73 6.81 -13.83
C GLU A 9 27.64 8.33 -13.62
N GLY A 10 26.71 8.75 -12.74
CA GLY A 10 26.42 10.16 -12.42
C GLY A 10 24.95 10.56 -12.56
N TRP A 11 24.10 9.76 -13.21
CA TRP A 11 22.67 10.10 -13.39
C TRP A 11 21.77 9.72 -12.20
N LEU A 12 22.14 8.70 -11.42
CA LEU A 12 21.48 8.40 -10.13
C LEU A 12 21.62 9.56 -9.12
N GLU A 13 22.68 10.37 -9.22
CA GLU A 13 22.84 11.55 -8.36
C GLU A 13 21.90 12.71 -8.73
N LEU A 14 21.38 12.79 -9.96
CA LEU A 14 20.48 13.87 -10.40
C LEU A 14 19.06 13.70 -9.82
N GLY A 15 18.59 12.46 -9.67
CA GLY A 15 17.34 12.16 -8.97
C GLY A 15 17.40 12.54 -7.48
N ALA A 16 18.51 12.24 -6.81
CA ALA A 16 18.71 12.55 -5.39
C ALA A 16 18.98 14.05 -5.13
N ARG A 17 19.68 14.76 -6.02
CA ARG A 17 20.03 16.20 -5.86
C ARG A 17 18.91 17.17 -6.23
N SER A 18 17.84 16.71 -6.89
CA SER A 18 16.63 17.51 -7.14
C SER A 18 15.77 17.61 -5.86
N LEU A 19 15.58 16.50 -5.16
CA LEU A 19 14.84 16.44 -3.89
C LEU A 19 15.55 17.17 -2.73
N ALA A 20 16.88 17.16 -2.71
CA ALA A 20 17.65 17.82 -1.64
C ALA A 20 17.73 19.37 -1.74
N ARG A 21 17.33 19.97 -2.88
CA ARG A 21 17.39 21.42 -3.07
C ARG A 21 16.15 22.17 -2.56
N SER A 22 15.02 21.50 -2.44
CA SER A 22 13.79 22.08 -1.88
C SER A 22 13.85 22.21 -0.35
N ALA A 23 14.69 21.43 0.33
CA ALA A 23 14.82 21.44 1.80
C ALA A 23 15.74 22.55 2.36
N ARG A 24 16.32 23.43 1.53
CA ARG A 24 17.31 24.45 1.97
C ARG A 24 16.84 25.91 1.96
N ALA A 25 15.58 26.19 1.64
CA ALA A 25 15.02 27.54 1.76
C ALA A 25 14.37 27.74 3.14
N GLY A 26 15.21 27.89 4.17
CA GLY A 26 14.77 27.90 5.57
C GLY A 26 13.99 29.13 6.03
N PHE A 27 13.27 28.95 7.15
CA PHE A 27 13.12 29.96 8.19
C PHE A 27 13.16 29.30 9.58
N THR A 28 13.72 30.06 10.51
CA THR A 28 14.25 29.72 11.84
C THR A 28 13.20 29.70 12.95
N ASN A 29 13.44 28.93 14.01
CA ASN A 29 13.45 29.33 15.44
C ASN A 29 13.62 28.06 16.32
N GLU A 30 14.77 27.80 16.95
CA GLU A 30 15.26 28.31 18.25
C GLU A 30 14.61 27.67 19.53
N TRP A 31 15.45 26.90 20.25
CA TRP A 31 15.50 26.59 21.71
C TRP A 31 14.79 25.35 22.35
N ILE A 32 15.66 24.49 22.94
CA ILE A 32 15.68 23.90 24.31
C ILE A 32 14.56 22.96 24.76
N CYS A 33 14.91 21.70 25.07
CA CYS A 33 15.04 21.23 26.47
C CYS A 33 15.70 19.85 26.60
N LEU A 34 16.61 19.76 27.57
CA LEU A 34 17.37 18.60 28.03
C LEU A 34 16.72 18.13 29.35
N ALA A 35 16.39 16.84 29.52
CA ALA A 35 16.29 16.23 30.85
C ALA A 35 16.29 14.69 30.82
N VAL A 36 17.23 14.14 31.59
CA VAL A 36 17.40 12.75 32.02
C VAL A 36 16.48 12.46 33.22
N GLY A 37 16.04 11.20 33.38
CA GLY A 37 15.44 10.73 34.63
C GLY A 37 15.24 9.21 34.71
N LEU A 38 16.24 8.49 35.24
CA LEU A 38 16.13 7.15 35.82
C LEU A 38 15.28 7.19 37.12
N MET A 39 14.43 6.19 37.38
CA MET A 39 14.41 5.43 38.65
C MET A 39 13.37 4.27 38.67
N TYR A 40 13.75 3.24 39.42
CA TYR A 40 13.15 1.94 39.71
C TYR A 40 11.73 1.92 40.33
N GLY A 41 10.97 0.85 40.04
CA GLY A 41 10.46 -0.05 41.09
C GLY A 41 8.94 -0.22 41.29
N ALA A 42 8.53 -1.51 41.31
CA ALA A 42 7.40 -2.14 42.04
C ALA A 42 6.04 -2.38 41.34
N THR A 43 5.82 -3.68 41.03
CA THR A 43 4.62 -4.53 41.30
C THR A 43 3.23 -3.89 41.38
N ASP A 44 2.28 -4.36 40.53
CA ASP A 44 1.25 -5.31 40.97
C ASP A 44 0.35 -5.82 39.82
N SER A 45 -0.09 -7.05 40.05
CA SER A 45 -0.87 -7.99 39.22
C SER A 45 -2.32 -7.58 38.99
N VAL A 46 -2.88 -7.82 37.79
CA VAL A 46 -4.29 -8.20 37.63
C VAL A 46 -4.43 -9.25 36.51
N PHE A 47 -4.79 -10.47 36.90
CA PHE A 47 -5.36 -11.51 36.06
C PHE A 47 -6.79 -11.13 35.65
N ALA A 48 -7.15 -11.27 34.38
CA ALA A 48 -8.55 -11.41 33.97
C ALA A 48 -8.69 -12.52 32.92
N CYS A 49 -9.13 -13.68 33.41
CA CYS A 49 -9.57 -14.83 32.64
C CYS A 49 -10.98 -14.56 32.10
N ASN A 50 -11.16 -14.51 30.78
CA ASN A 50 -12.50 -14.44 30.17
C ASN A 50 -12.98 -15.85 29.80
N ALA A 51 -13.71 -16.47 30.71
CA ALA A 51 -14.47 -17.68 30.42
C ALA A 51 -15.75 -17.33 29.65
N ARG A 52 -15.91 -17.88 28.45
CA ARG A 52 -17.14 -17.83 27.65
C ARG A 52 -18.23 -18.69 28.32
N LEU A 53 -19.32 -18.07 28.78
CA LEU A 53 -20.52 -18.78 29.23
C LEU A 53 -21.54 -18.90 28.09
N ARG A 54 -21.76 -20.13 27.62
CA ARG A 54 -22.93 -20.51 26.80
C ARG A 54 -24.15 -20.62 27.72
N LEU A 55 -25.21 -19.85 27.45
CA LEU A 55 -26.51 -20.03 28.09
C LEU A 55 -27.41 -20.88 27.18
N GLY A 56 -27.75 -22.09 27.65
CA GLY A 56 -28.84 -22.91 27.11
C GLY A 56 -30.18 -22.56 27.78
N PRO A 57 -31.32 -22.98 27.20
CA PRO A 57 -32.63 -22.47 27.61
C PRO A 57 -33.21 -23.29 28.76
N SER A 58 -33.77 -22.64 29.78
CA SER A 58 -34.98 -23.13 30.46
C SER A 58 -35.51 -22.18 31.55
N MET A 59 -36.84 -22.09 31.55
CA MET A 59 -37.77 -21.88 32.67
C MET A 59 -38.26 -20.45 32.99
N CYS A 60 -39.55 -20.28 32.68
CA CYS A 60 -40.51 -19.33 33.23
C CYS A 60 -40.43 -19.18 34.75
N GLY A 61 -40.68 -17.97 35.23
CA GLY A 61 -41.08 -17.70 36.60
C GLY A 61 -41.11 -16.20 36.88
N ASP A 62 -42.32 -15.69 37.08
CA ASP A 62 -42.65 -14.30 37.42
C ASP A 62 -41.69 -13.67 38.44
N LEU A 63 -41.09 -12.53 38.10
CA LEU A 63 -40.55 -11.61 39.10
C LEU A 63 -41.33 -10.29 39.07
N SER A 64 -42.15 -10.13 40.10
CA SER A 64 -42.88 -8.92 40.45
C SER A 64 -41.93 -7.73 40.66
N MET A 65 -42.17 -6.66 39.93
CA MET A 65 -42.23 -5.26 40.38
C MET A 65 -41.51 -4.95 41.72
N ARG A 66 -40.17 -5.05 41.76
CA ARG A 66 -39.29 -4.52 42.82
C ARG A 66 -37.80 -4.66 42.45
N ALA A 67 -37.40 -4.02 41.36
CA ALA A 67 -36.01 -3.70 41.08
C ALA A 67 -35.94 -2.37 40.33
N LEU A 68 -36.19 -1.30 41.09
CA LEU A 68 -35.83 0.06 40.71
C LEU A 68 -34.30 0.17 40.84
N LEU A 69 -33.58 -0.26 39.80
CA LEU A 69 -32.13 -0.12 39.69
C LEU A 69 -31.84 0.68 38.42
N SER A 70 -31.62 1.98 38.63
CA SER A 70 -30.65 2.81 37.93
C SER A 70 -30.46 2.49 36.44
N LEU A 71 -31.32 3.05 35.60
CA LEU A 71 -31.02 3.30 34.19
C LEU A 71 -29.90 4.36 34.13
N ILE A 72 -28.65 3.93 34.33
CA ILE A 72 -27.51 4.64 33.78
C ILE A 72 -27.53 4.29 32.29
N VAL A 73 -28.15 5.17 31.50
CA VAL A 73 -27.86 5.24 30.08
C VAL A 73 -26.40 5.69 30.00
N LEU A 74 -25.47 4.73 29.96
CA LEU A 74 -24.13 4.99 29.45
C LEU A 74 -24.33 5.29 27.96
N SER A 75 -24.56 6.56 27.64
CA SER A 75 -24.14 7.07 26.35
C SER A 75 -22.62 6.99 26.35
N VAL A 76 -22.10 5.81 26.01
CA VAL A 76 -20.74 5.73 25.47
C VAL A 76 -20.84 6.55 24.19
N ALA A 77 -20.48 7.83 24.29
CA ALA A 77 -20.10 8.58 23.11
C ALA A 77 -19.01 7.73 22.49
N CYS A 78 -19.33 7.10 21.35
CA CYS A 78 -18.35 6.45 20.50
C CYS A 78 -17.46 7.57 19.99
N ALA A 79 -16.51 8.02 20.83
CA ALA A 79 -15.42 8.82 20.35
C ALA A 79 -14.70 7.92 19.34
N PRO A 80 -14.46 8.39 18.10
CA PRO A 80 -13.64 7.62 17.18
C PRO A 80 -12.34 7.26 17.89
N PRO A 81 -11.82 6.03 17.70
CA PRO A 81 -10.54 5.66 18.28
C PRO A 81 -9.51 6.74 17.91
N PRO A 82 -8.62 7.11 18.86
CA PRO A 82 -7.61 8.11 18.58
C PRO A 82 -6.81 7.67 17.35
N ALA A 83 -6.53 8.62 16.45
CA ALA A 83 -5.71 8.35 15.27
C ALA A 83 -4.39 7.69 15.71
N ALA A 84 -3.98 6.63 14.99
CA ALA A 84 -2.73 5.95 15.27
C ALA A 84 -1.57 6.96 15.24
N PRO A 85 -0.64 6.92 16.22
CA PRO A 85 0.50 7.83 16.23
C PRO A 85 1.31 7.70 14.93
N PRO A 86 2.05 8.76 14.52
CA PRO A 86 2.94 8.68 13.37
C PRO A 86 3.94 7.53 13.55
N LEU A 87 4.18 6.75 12.49
CA LEU A 87 5.21 5.72 12.51
C LEU A 87 6.56 6.38 12.77
N ALA A 88 7.30 5.92 13.78
CA ALA A 88 8.64 6.43 14.12
C ALA A 88 9.74 5.78 13.25
N LEU A 89 9.43 5.54 11.97
CA LEU A 89 10.34 4.94 10.99
C LEU A 89 10.95 6.03 10.10
N HIS A 90 12.22 5.86 9.71
CA HIS A 90 13.01 6.95 9.09
C HIS A 90 13.09 6.85 7.56
N GLY A 91 12.77 5.69 6.97
CA GLY A 91 12.91 5.44 5.53
C GLY A 91 11.87 6.11 4.61
N ALA A 92 10.75 6.62 5.14
CA ALA A 92 9.68 7.18 4.30
C ALA A 92 10.00 8.56 3.71
N LEU A 93 9.57 8.75 2.46
CA LEU A 93 9.25 10.08 1.95
C LEU A 93 7.90 10.52 2.53
N ARG A 94 7.89 11.62 3.28
CA ARG A 94 6.69 12.11 3.99
C ARG A 94 6.18 13.39 3.35
N THR A 95 4.87 13.46 3.12
CA THR A 95 4.17 14.70 2.74
C THR A 95 3.72 15.46 3.97
N GLU A 96 3.58 16.78 3.85
CA GLU A 96 3.05 17.61 4.95
C GLU A 96 1.59 17.25 5.28
N GLY A 97 0.88 16.61 4.34
CA GLY A 97 -0.47 16.07 4.51
C GLY A 97 -0.58 14.69 5.15
N GLY A 98 0.51 14.06 5.58
CA GLY A 98 0.43 12.79 6.33
C GLY A 98 0.35 11.53 5.47
N THR A 99 0.85 11.59 4.23
CA THR A 99 1.14 10.41 3.40
C THR A 99 2.61 10.03 3.56
N GLU A 100 2.88 8.74 3.71
CA GLU A 100 4.24 8.17 3.78
C GLU A 100 4.44 7.23 2.60
N VAL A 101 5.47 7.45 1.80
CA VAL A 101 5.83 6.59 0.67
C VAL A 101 7.13 5.88 0.97
N TRP A 102 7.10 4.56 0.86
CA TRP A 102 8.20 3.63 1.13
C TRP A 102 8.60 2.95 -0.18
N TRP A 103 9.89 2.75 -0.38
CA TRP A 103 10.45 2.15 -1.59
C TRP A 103 11.33 0.99 -1.19
N THR A 104 11.18 -0.17 -1.82
CA THR A 104 12.12 -1.26 -1.60
C THR A 104 13.47 -0.92 -2.20
N HIS A 105 14.53 -1.42 -1.57
CA HIS A 105 15.89 -1.28 -2.06
C HIS A 105 16.54 -2.66 -2.22
N PRO A 106 16.07 -3.47 -3.19
CA PRO A 106 16.58 -4.81 -3.38
C PRO A 106 18.03 -4.87 -3.89
N GLY A 107 18.74 -3.74 -3.97
CA GLY A 107 20.07 -3.69 -4.57
C GLY A 107 20.06 -3.95 -6.08
N THR A 108 21.23 -3.87 -6.70
CA THR A 108 21.42 -4.27 -8.10
C THR A 108 21.80 -5.74 -8.22
N GLU A 109 22.58 -6.28 -7.28
CA GLU A 109 23.00 -7.70 -7.27
C GLU A 109 22.64 -8.38 -5.93
N PRO A 110 22.57 -9.74 -5.89
CA PRO A 110 22.33 -10.46 -4.65
C PRO A 110 23.42 -10.20 -3.61
N GLY A 111 23.02 -9.82 -2.39
CA GLY A 111 23.91 -9.43 -1.29
C GLY A 111 24.15 -7.92 -1.17
N GLU A 112 23.64 -7.11 -2.09
CA GLU A 112 23.67 -5.63 -2.00
C GLU A 112 22.35 -5.02 -1.55
N GLU A 113 21.39 -5.85 -1.14
CA GLU A 113 20.07 -5.41 -0.71
C GLU A 113 20.16 -4.53 0.53
N GLN A 114 19.40 -3.44 0.56
CA GLN A 114 19.23 -2.60 1.74
C GLN A 114 17.83 -2.80 2.30
N ASP A 115 17.76 -2.93 3.61
CA ASP A 115 16.48 -2.96 4.31
C ASP A 115 15.83 -1.56 4.24
N SER A 116 14.71 -1.51 3.53
CA SER A 116 13.95 -0.30 3.26
C SER A 116 12.85 0.00 4.27
N GLU A 117 12.67 -0.84 5.31
CA GLU A 117 11.61 -0.70 6.32
C GLU A 117 10.17 -0.70 5.71
N VAL A 118 9.99 -1.24 4.49
CA VAL A 118 8.69 -1.24 3.77
C VAL A 118 7.68 -2.14 4.47
N ASP A 119 8.13 -3.33 4.87
CA ASP A 119 7.42 -4.29 5.68
C ASP A 119 7.27 -3.81 7.13
N ASP A 120 8.30 -3.17 7.71
CA ASP A 120 8.22 -2.55 9.03
C ASP A 120 7.08 -1.52 9.13
N ALA A 121 6.83 -0.75 8.06
CA ALA A 121 5.71 0.19 8.03
C ALA A 121 4.35 -0.51 8.14
N LEU A 122 4.19 -1.68 7.52
CA LEU A 122 2.98 -2.51 7.62
C LEU A 122 2.90 -3.16 9.00
N ILE A 123 3.98 -3.76 9.49
CA ILE A 123 4.07 -4.40 10.82
C ILE A 123 3.69 -3.40 11.90
N ALA A 124 4.27 -2.20 11.88
CA ALA A 124 4.01 -1.21 12.90
C ALA A 124 2.57 -0.65 12.86
N LEU A 125 1.91 -0.64 11.69
CA LEU A 125 0.47 -0.38 11.60
C LEU A 125 -0.36 -1.52 12.22
N ILE A 126 -0.03 -2.77 11.89
CA ILE A 126 -0.70 -3.95 12.44
C ILE A 126 -0.53 -4.03 13.95
N ASP A 127 0.68 -3.81 14.45
CA ASP A 127 1.00 -3.82 15.88
C ASP A 127 0.28 -2.71 16.65
N ALA A 128 0.04 -1.56 16.01
CA ALA A 128 -0.72 -0.46 16.58
C ALA A 128 -2.25 -0.67 16.54
N SER A 129 -2.75 -1.67 15.79
CA SER A 129 -4.18 -1.92 15.67
C SER A 129 -4.83 -2.34 16.99
N THR A 130 -6.04 -1.85 17.23
CA THR A 130 -6.78 -2.06 18.49
C THR A 130 -8.18 -2.62 18.32
N THR A 131 -8.78 -2.50 17.14
CA THR A 131 -10.19 -2.84 16.90
C THR A 131 -10.37 -3.74 15.68
N THR A 132 -9.90 -3.33 14.50
CA THR A 132 -10.15 -4.05 13.24
C THR A 132 -8.92 -4.04 12.35
N LEU A 133 -8.71 -5.14 11.63
CA LEU A 133 -7.68 -5.28 10.61
C LEU A 133 -8.26 -6.02 9.40
N ASP A 134 -8.48 -5.29 8.31
CA ASP A 134 -8.93 -5.88 7.04
C ASP A 134 -7.75 -5.99 6.08
N LEU A 135 -7.46 -7.20 5.61
CA LEU A 135 -6.34 -7.50 4.71
C LEU A 135 -6.84 -7.94 3.33
N ALA A 136 -6.44 -7.25 2.26
CA ALA A 136 -6.65 -7.73 0.89
C ALA A 136 -5.28 -7.91 0.22
N LEU A 137 -4.75 -9.13 0.31
CA LEU A 137 -3.39 -9.45 -0.10
C LEU A 137 -3.42 -10.55 -1.16
N TYR A 138 -2.72 -10.34 -2.28
CA TYR A 138 -2.57 -11.35 -3.32
C TYR A 138 -1.59 -12.44 -2.88
N GLU A 139 -0.29 -12.15 -2.83
CA GLU A 139 0.72 -13.02 -2.20
C GLU A 139 0.90 -12.62 -0.73
N PHE A 140 1.03 -13.61 0.14
CA PHE A 140 1.24 -13.41 1.58
C PHE A 140 2.07 -14.53 2.21
N ASP A 141 3.40 -14.43 2.09
CA ASP A 141 4.35 -15.44 2.61
C ASP A 141 5.43 -14.87 3.55
N LEU A 142 5.37 -13.57 3.86
CA LEU A 142 6.40 -12.89 4.64
C LEU A 142 6.27 -13.18 6.16
N PRO A 143 7.19 -13.96 6.79
CA PRO A 143 6.99 -14.51 8.13
C PRO A 143 6.76 -13.46 9.23
N GLU A 144 7.47 -12.34 9.18
CA GLU A 144 7.39 -11.24 10.14
C GLU A 144 6.04 -10.53 10.10
N VAL A 145 5.47 -10.33 8.91
CA VAL A 145 4.11 -9.77 8.79
C VAL A 145 3.08 -10.79 9.21
N VAL A 146 3.26 -12.08 8.87
CA VAL A 146 2.38 -13.16 9.38
C VAL A 146 2.36 -13.12 10.91
N ALA A 147 3.52 -13.13 11.57
CA ALA A 147 3.62 -13.09 13.02
C ALA A 147 2.96 -11.86 13.64
N SER A 148 3.05 -10.68 13.00
CA SER A 148 2.37 -9.46 13.46
C SER A 148 0.84 -9.58 13.35
N VAL A 149 0.32 -10.18 12.27
CA VAL A 149 -1.13 -10.44 12.12
C VAL A 149 -1.62 -11.46 13.16
N GLU A 150 -0.88 -12.54 13.39
CA GLU A 150 -1.18 -13.52 14.44
C GLU A 150 -1.21 -12.85 15.82
N ALA A 151 -0.26 -11.97 16.10
CA ALA A 151 -0.24 -11.20 17.33
C ALA A 151 -1.45 -10.25 17.45
N ALA A 152 -1.90 -9.62 16.36
CA ALA A 152 -3.11 -8.79 16.37
C ALA A 152 -4.36 -9.63 16.68
N TRP A 153 -4.48 -10.80 16.06
CA TRP A 153 -5.54 -11.76 16.34
C TRP A 153 -5.56 -12.20 17.81
N ASP A 154 -4.40 -12.55 18.37
CA ASP A 154 -4.25 -12.94 19.77
C ASP A 154 -4.57 -11.80 20.75
N ARG A 155 -4.33 -10.54 20.36
CA ARG A 155 -4.77 -9.35 21.11
C ARG A 155 -6.28 -9.15 21.08
N GLY A 156 -7.01 -9.84 20.20
CA GLY A 156 -8.46 -9.74 20.05
C GLY A 156 -8.92 -8.67 19.05
N VAL A 157 -8.02 -8.24 18.15
CA VAL A 157 -8.39 -7.42 16.98
C VAL A 157 -9.28 -8.25 16.06
N ASP A 158 -10.32 -7.66 15.49
CA ASP A 158 -11.16 -8.31 14.47
C ASP A 158 -10.39 -8.35 13.15
N VAL A 159 -9.71 -9.47 12.90
CA VAL A 159 -8.91 -9.69 11.68
C VAL A 159 -9.77 -10.40 10.64
N ARG A 160 -9.79 -9.87 9.43
CA ARG A 160 -10.47 -10.45 8.26
C ARG A 160 -9.57 -10.39 7.04
N MET A 161 -9.67 -11.36 6.15
CA MET A 161 -8.88 -11.36 4.91
C MET A 161 -9.72 -11.63 3.66
N VAL A 162 -9.35 -10.96 2.59
CA VAL A 162 -9.71 -11.28 1.22
C VAL A 162 -8.43 -11.71 0.50
N GLY A 163 -8.49 -12.84 -0.19
CA GLY A 163 -7.35 -13.41 -0.89
C GLY A 163 -7.68 -13.93 -2.28
N ASP A 164 -6.69 -14.53 -2.92
CA ASP A 164 -6.83 -15.18 -4.21
C ASP A 164 -6.68 -16.70 -4.06
N GLY A 165 -7.61 -17.46 -4.64
CA GLY A 165 -7.62 -18.91 -4.59
C GLY A 165 -6.42 -19.59 -5.25
N ASP A 166 -5.69 -18.87 -6.13
CA ASP A 166 -4.45 -19.37 -6.73
C ASP A 166 -3.25 -19.30 -5.77
N GLU A 167 -3.33 -18.50 -4.69
CA GLU A 167 -2.22 -18.23 -3.75
C GLU A 167 -2.41 -18.92 -2.38
N VAL A 168 -3.39 -19.81 -2.24
CA VAL A 168 -3.75 -20.48 -0.97
C VAL A 168 -2.63 -21.31 -0.33
N HIS A 169 -1.57 -21.61 -1.10
CA HIS A 169 -0.39 -22.30 -0.62
C HIS A 169 0.57 -21.41 0.17
N ASP A 170 0.39 -20.10 0.12
CA ASP A 170 1.27 -19.14 0.79
C ASP A 170 1.20 -19.30 2.31
N ALA A 171 2.34 -19.13 2.97
CA ALA A 171 2.48 -19.42 4.39
C ALA A 171 1.51 -18.61 5.26
N GLY A 172 1.25 -17.35 4.91
CA GLY A 172 0.30 -16.51 5.61
C GLY A 172 -1.15 -16.96 5.45
N TYR A 173 -1.55 -17.39 4.25
CA TYR A 173 -2.88 -17.98 4.03
C TYR A 173 -3.08 -19.24 4.89
N VAL A 174 -2.08 -20.12 4.90
CA VAL A 174 -2.12 -21.36 5.70
C VAL A 174 -2.17 -21.06 7.21
N ALA A 175 -1.40 -20.07 7.68
CA ALA A 175 -1.39 -19.66 9.07
C ALA A 175 -2.75 -19.11 9.52
N LEU A 176 -3.32 -18.17 8.74
CA LEU A 176 -4.61 -17.56 9.07
C LEU A 176 -5.77 -18.56 9.01
N ASP A 177 -5.77 -19.49 8.04
CA ASP A 177 -6.74 -20.60 8.00
C ASP A 177 -6.63 -21.49 9.26
N SER A 178 -5.40 -21.81 9.67
CA SER A 178 -5.14 -22.63 10.86
C SER A 178 -5.61 -21.98 12.16
N LEU A 179 -5.58 -20.65 12.22
CA LEU A 179 -6.12 -19.86 13.35
C LEU A 179 -7.65 -19.69 13.30
N GLY A 180 -8.28 -20.01 12.16
CA GLY A 180 -9.70 -19.78 11.93
C GLY A 180 -10.05 -18.30 11.72
N VAL A 181 -9.10 -17.51 11.21
CA VAL A 181 -9.36 -16.14 10.76
C VAL A 181 -10.33 -16.20 9.59
N PRO A 182 -11.42 -15.41 9.57
CA PRO A 182 -12.35 -15.38 8.46
C PRO A 182 -11.68 -14.90 7.16
N MET A 183 -11.75 -15.72 6.11
CA MET A 183 -11.20 -15.41 4.79
C MET A 183 -12.19 -15.66 3.67
N GLU A 184 -12.25 -14.76 2.69
CA GLU A 184 -12.96 -14.94 1.42
C GLU A 184 -11.98 -14.95 0.26
N LEU A 185 -12.09 -15.93 -0.64
CA LEU A 185 -11.11 -16.17 -1.70
C LEU A 185 -11.75 -16.07 -3.09
N ARG A 186 -11.16 -15.30 -4.00
CA ARG A 186 -11.53 -15.36 -5.42
C ARG A 186 -11.26 -16.79 -5.93
N PRO A 187 -12.22 -17.52 -6.52
CA PRO A 187 -11.98 -18.88 -7.00
C PRO A 187 -10.79 -19.03 -7.94
N ALA A 188 -9.96 -20.04 -7.68
CA ALA A 188 -8.76 -20.39 -8.46
C ALA A 188 -9.05 -20.63 -9.96
N GLY A 189 -8.04 -20.45 -10.81
CA GLY A 189 -8.12 -20.70 -12.25
C GLY A 189 -8.92 -19.65 -13.05
N SER A 190 -9.06 -18.42 -12.51
CA SER A 190 -9.78 -17.30 -13.11
C SER A 190 -8.95 -15.98 -13.08
N ARG A 191 -9.57 -14.79 -13.09
CA ARG A 191 -9.01 -13.46 -13.46
C ARG A 191 -8.05 -12.69 -12.52
N ILE A 192 -7.64 -13.27 -11.39
CA ILE A 192 -6.90 -12.70 -10.24
C ILE A 192 -7.54 -11.51 -9.48
N MET A 193 -7.53 -11.58 -8.16
CA MET A 193 -7.73 -10.47 -7.21
C MET A 193 -6.34 -9.98 -6.83
N HIS A 194 -5.90 -8.86 -7.40
CA HIS A 194 -4.50 -8.44 -7.29
C HIS A 194 -4.27 -7.26 -6.32
N HIS A 195 -5.15 -7.08 -5.33
CA HIS A 195 -4.94 -6.06 -4.31
C HIS A 195 -3.75 -6.39 -3.40
N LYS A 196 -3.15 -5.35 -2.84
CA LYS A 196 -2.20 -5.40 -1.72
C LYS A 196 -2.51 -4.21 -0.84
N PHE A 197 -3.48 -4.37 0.06
CA PHE A 197 -3.80 -3.32 1.03
C PHE A 197 -4.17 -3.90 2.39
N ALA A 198 -4.00 -3.06 3.41
CA ALA A 198 -4.52 -3.27 4.76
C ALA A 198 -5.30 -2.02 5.20
N VAL A 199 -6.47 -2.21 5.81
CA VAL A 199 -7.21 -1.15 6.51
C VAL A 199 -7.13 -1.40 8.01
N VAL A 200 -6.60 -0.43 8.74
CA VAL A 200 -6.37 -0.53 10.19
C VAL A 200 -7.30 0.41 10.94
N ASP A 201 -8.12 -0.16 11.83
CA ASP A 201 -9.07 0.54 12.72
C ASP A 201 -10.02 1.52 11.99
N GLY A 202 -10.20 1.37 10.67
CA GLY A 202 -10.92 2.33 9.83
C GLY A 202 -10.29 3.72 9.79
N GLN A 203 -9.00 3.85 10.14
CA GLN A 203 -8.29 5.14 10.24
C GLN A 203 -7.07 5.24 9.31
N ALA A 204 -6.50 4.11 8.92
CA ALA A 204 -5.31 4.09 8.08
C ALA A 204 -5.40 3.03 6.99
N VAL A 205 -4.80 3.33 5.84
CA VAL A 205 -4.63 2.41 4.73
C VAL A 205 -3.14 2.25 4.45
N TRP A 206 -2.67 1.02 4.42
CA TRP A 206 -1.43 0.64 3.76
C TRP A 206 -1.78 0.05 2.40
N THR A 207 -1.13 0.48 1.32
CA THR A 207 -1.37 -0.04 -0.04
C THR A 207 -0.13 0.17 -0.91
N GLY A 208 -0.03 -0.52 -2.04
CA GLY A 208 1.03 -0.22 -3.01
C GLY A 208 1.20 -1.28 -4.08
N SER A 209 2.39 -1.34 -4.67
CA SER A 209 2.76 -2.42 -5.59
C SER A 209 3.30 -3.65 -4.87
N THR A 210 3.70 -3.52 -3.61
CA THR A 210 4.38 -4.55 -2.82
C THR A 210 3.46 -5.72 -2.48
N ASN A 211 3.75 -6.90 -3.03
CA ASN A 211 3.26 -8.16 -2.46
C ASN A 211 3.88 -8.37 -1.08
N VAL A 212 3.10 -8.88 -0.12
CA VAL A 212 3.59 -9.18 1.24
C VAL A 212 4.29 -10.53 1.22
N SER A 213 5.34 -10.61 0.41
CA SER A 213 6.12 -11.81 0.18
C SER A 213 7.61 -11.51 0.24
N HIS A 214 8.42 -12.53 0.51
CA HIS A 214 9.89 -12.39 0.51
C HIS A 214 10.40 -11.80 -0.80
N ASN A 215 9.82 -12.22 -1.94
CA ASN A 215 10.17 -11.66 -3.24
C ASN A 215 9.69 -10.21 -3.39
N GLY A 216 8.47 -9.91 -2.92
CA GLY A 216 7.89 -8.57 -2.96
C GLY A 216 8.73 -7.54 -2.21
N VAL A 217 9.23 -7.89 -1.03
CA VAL A 217 9.97 -6.98 -0.13
C VAL A 217 11.46 -6.94 -0.46
N HIS A 218 12.12 -8.07 -0.61
CA HIS A 218 13.59 -8.10 -0.66
C HIS A 218 14.19 -8.14 -2.07
N ARG A 219 13.44 -8.57 -3.10
CA ARG A 219 13.99 -8.79 -4.45
C ARG A 219 13.41 -7.88 -5.51
N ASN A 220 12.16 -7.50 -5.38
CA ASN A 220 11.48 -6.70 -6.39
C ASN A 220 11.58 -5.21 -6.05
N ASN A 221 11.77 -4.37 -7.06
CA ASN A 221 11.59 -2.93 -6.92
C ASN A 221 10.10 -2.65 -6.74
N ASN A 222 9.71 -2.15 -5.59
CA ASN A 222 8.34 -2.05 -5.13
C ASN A 222 8.16 -0.81 -4.26
N HIS A 223 6.93 -0.35 -4.14
CA HIS A 223 6.61 0.75 -3.25
C HIS A 223 5.36 0.46 -2.46
N ALA A 224 5.31 1.01 -1.25
CA ALA A 224 4.13 1.06 -0.40
C ALA A 224 3.83 2.50 -0.02
N VAL A 225 2.57 2.75 0.29
CA VAL A 225 2.03 4.04 0.70
C VAL A 225 1.19 3.80 1.94
N VAL A 226 1.45 4.60 2.97
CA VAL A 226 0.61 4.70 4.16
C VAL A 226 -0.12 6.02 4.14
N VAL A 227 -1.44 5.96 4.24
CA VAL A 227 -2.31 7.15 4.34
C VAL A 227 -3.15 7.03 5.60
N ARG A 228 -3.03 8.02 6.49
CA ARG A 228 -3.87 8.12 7.70
C ARG A 228 -5.06 9.02 7.42
N SER A 229 -6.13 8.42 6.89
CA SER A 229 -7.37 9.11 6.57
C SER A 229 -8.55 8.17 6.74
N ALA A 230 -9.50 8.56 7.59
CA ALA A 230 -10.75 7.84 7.76
C ALA A 230 -11.58 7.80 6.47
N ASP A 231 -11.50 8.83 5.62
CA ASP A 231 -12.24 8.87 4.35
C ASP A 231 -11.67 7.86 3.35
N MET A 232 -10.35 7.77 3.24
CA MET A 232 -9.70 6.77 2.39
C MET A 232 -9.90 5.35 2.97
N ALA A 233 -9.80 5.19 4.29
CA ALA A 233 -10.08 3.93 4.95
C ALA A 233 -11.52 3.46 4.68
N ALA A 234 -12.51 4.34 4.78
CA ALA A 234 -13.90 4.00 4.45
C ALA A 234 -14.08 3.57 2.99
N ALA A 235 -13.36 4.20 2.05
CA ALA A 235 -13.40 3.80 0.65
C ALA A 235 -12.77 2.42 0.40
N TYR A 236 -11.64 2.12 1.05
CA TYR A 236 -11.00 0.80 0.98
C TYR A 236 -11.81 -0.27 1.71
N THR A 237 -12.46 0.06 2.83
CA THR A 237 -13.42 -0.84 3.49
C THR A 237 -14.60 -1.12 2.57
N TYR A 238 -15.16 -0.13 1.87
CA TYR A 238 -16.23 -0.37 0.89
C TYR A 238 -15.79 -1.36 -0.21
N GLU A 239 -14.57 -1.21 -0.71
CA GLU A 239 -14.00 -2.14 -1.69
C GLU A 239 -13.78 -3.55 -1.10
N PHE A 240 -13.26 -3.61 0.13
CA PHE A 240 -13.05 -4.86 0.87
C PHE A 240 -14.36 -5.62 1.10
N GLU A 241 -15.41 -4.96 1.61
CA GLU A 241 -16.68 -5.59 1.95
C GLU A 241 -17.37 -6.23 0.73
N GLN A 242 -17.19 -5.66 -0.47
CA GLN A 242 -17.69 -6.29 -1.70
C GLN A 242 -16.99 -7.62 -1.98
N MET A 243 -15.66 -7.63 -1.93
CA MET A 243 -14.88 -8.84 -2.17
C MET A 243 -15.08 -9.87 -1.06
N TYR A 244 -15.15 -9.42 0.19
CA TYR A 244 -15.43 -10.25 1.35
C TYR A 244 -16.86 -10.84 1.31
N GLY A 245 -17.80 -10.15 0.63
CA GLY A 245 -19.12 -10.66 0.28
C GLY A 245 -19.16 -11.61 -0.93
N GLY A 246 -18.02 -11.93 -1.54
CA GLY A 246 -17.89 -12.82 -2.70
C GLY A 246 -17.97 -12.13 -4.06
N GLU A 247 -18.08 -10.80 -4.13
CA GLU A 247 -18.15 -10.05 -5.38
C GLU A 247 -16.77 -9.57 -5.83
N PHE A 248 -16.27 -10.13 -6.94
CA PHE A 248 -14.95 -9.83 -7.48
C PHE A 248 -15.02 -9.22 -8.88
N GLY A 249 -13.94 -8.52 -9.28
CA GLY A 249 -13.78 -8.00 -10.63
C GLY A 249 -14.93 -7.07 -11.05
N ARG A 250 -15.56 -7.34 -12.20
CA ARG A 250 -16.65 -6.52 -12.77
C ARG A 250 -18.02 -6.74 -12.10
N GLY A 251 -18.14 -7.68 -11.16
CA GLY A 251 -19.35 -7.85 -10.35
C GLY A 251 -19.51 -6.76 -9.27
N LYS A 252 -18.40 -6.12 -8.89
CA LYS A 252 -18.37 -5.02 -7.92
C LYS A 252 -19.09 -3.77 -8.46
N THR A 253 -19.64 -3.00 -7.53
CA THR A 253 -20.22 -1.68 -7.75
C THR A 253 -19.14 -0.61 -7.55
N ALA A 254 -19.07 0.36 -8.45
CA ALA A 254 -18.16 1.49 -8.34
C ALA A 254 -18.54 2.38 -7.15
N LEU A 255 -17.53 2.95 -6.49
CA LEU A 255 -17.75 3.93 -5.43
C LEU A 255 -17.98 5.30 -6.09
N GLU A 256 -19.23 5.77 -6.08
CA GLU A 256 -19.65 7.02 -6.74
C GLU A 256 -19.23 8.31 -5.98
N SER A 257 -18.61 8.20 -4.79
CA SER A 257 -18.34 9.34 -3.91
C SER A 257 -17.08 10.15 -4.28
N SER A 258 -16.75 11.15 -3.46
CA SER A 258 -15.51 11.93 -3.56
C SER A 258 -14.28 11.06 -3.34
N ARG A 259 -13.70 10.55 -4.43
CA ARG A 259 -12.45 9.78 -4.49
C ARG A 259 -11.20 10.67 -4.33
N SER A 260 -11.28 11.66 -3.46
CA SER A 260 -10.23 12.65 -3.28
C SER A 260 -10.10 13.10 -1.84
N LEU A 261 -8.86 13.36 -1.44
CA LEU A 261 -8.50 13.95 -0.15
C LEU A 261 -7.59 15.14 -0.43
N GLU A 262 -7.95 16.31 0.10
CA GLU A 262 -7.07 17.48 0.06
C GLU A 262 -6.01 17.36 1.16
N LEU A 263 -4.75 17.50 0.77
CA LEU A 263 -3.57 17.49 1.62
C LEU A 263 -2.99 18.91 1.69
N ALA A 264 -2.09 19.15 2.65
CA ALA A 264 -1.42 20.45 2.78
C ALA A 264 -0.59 20.82 1.53
N ASP A 265 -0.08 19.81 0.83
CA ASP A 265 0.84 19.92 -0.30
C ASP A 265 0.28 19.35 -1.62
N GLY A 266 -1.03 19.10 -1.71
CA GLY A 266 -1.68 18.65 -2.96
C GLY A 266 -3.02 17.97 -2.73
N SER A 267 -3.48 17.20 -3.71
CA SER A 267 -4.65 16.33 -3.57
C SER A 267 -4.29 14.87 -3.84
N LEU A 268 -4.84 13.96 -3.06
CA LEU A 268 -4.72 12.52 -3.27
C LEU A 268 -6.02 12.00 -3.87
N LYS A 269 -5.94 11.22 -4.95
CA LYS A 269 -7.08 10.53 -5.55
C LYS A 269 -6.82 9.03 -5.60
N TRP A 270 -7.88 8.22 -5.47
CA TRP A 270 -7.78 6.76 -5.52
C TRP A 270 -8.83 6.15 -6.43
N PHE A 271 -8.49 5.03 -7.04
CA PHE A 271 -9.32 4.36 -8.04
C PHE A 271 -9.21 2.85 -7.86
N PHE A 272 -10.36 2.18 -7.86
CA PHE A 272 -10.44 0.72 -7.82
C PHE A 272 -10.78 0.15 -9.20
N ALA A 273 -9.91 -0.70 -9.73
CA ALA A 273 -10.17 -1.42 -10.97
C ALA A 273 -10.99 -2.71 -10.70
N PRO A 274 -11.80 -3.18 -11.66
CA PRO A 274 -12.07 -2.58 -12.97
C PRO A 274 -13.22 -1.56 -12.98
N THR A 275 -13.84 -1.27 -11.83
CA THR A 275 -15.08 -0.49 -11.75
C THR A 275 -14.90 0.99 -12.08
N HIS A 276 -13.74 1.56 -11.81
CA HIS A 276 -13.44 2.97 -12.07
C HIS A 276 -12.65 3.25 -13.36
N ASP A 277 -12.24 2.20 -14.09
CA ASP A 277 -11.41 2.29 -15.30
C ASP A 277 -10.27 3.34 -15.24
N PRO A 278 -9.28 3.17 -14.35
CA PRO A 278 -8.28 4.20 -14.07
C PRO A 278 -7.36 4.55 -15.25
N ILE A 279 -7.46 3.83 -16.37
CA ILE A 279 -6.61 4.06 -17.53
C ILE A 279 -6.86 5.44 -18.16
N ASP A 280 -8.11 5.90 -18.17
CA ASP A 280 -8.47 7.22 -18.71
C ASP A 280 -7.84 8.34 -17.88
N VAL A 281 -7.79 8.17 -16.55
CA VAL A 281 -7.15 9.13 -15.65
C VAL A 281 -5.65 9.24 -15.93
N VAL A 282 -5.00 8.10 -16.22
CA VAL A 282 -3.59 8.05 -16.59
C VAL A 282 -3.35 8.72 -17.94
N VAL A 283 -4.19 8.45 -18.94
CA VAL A 283 -4.13 9.07 -20.28
C VAL A 283 -4.32 10.58 -20.17
N ASP A 284 -5.32 11.04 -19.43
CA ASP A 284 -5.60 12.46 -19.22
C ASP A 284 -4.42 13.17 -18.55
N ALA A 285 -3.80 12.55 -17.54
CA ALA A 285 -2.63 13.11 -16.88
C ALA A 285 -1.44 13.29 -17.85
N ILE A 286 -1.22 12.32 -18.74
CA ILE A 286 -0.17 12.40 -19.78
C ILE A 286 -0.52 13.45 -20.83
N ASP A 287 -1.79 13.57 -21.24
CA ASP A 287 -2.22 14.54 -22.23
C ASP A 287 -2.18 15.98 -21.70
N GLN A 288 -2.30 16.18 -20.40
CA GLN A 288 -2.17 17.48 -19.73
C GLN A 288 -0.73 17.86 -19.38
N ALA A 289 0.24 16.95 -19.53
CA ALA A 289 1.64 17.24 -19.24
C ALA A 289 2.19 18.37 -20.13
N ASP A 290 2.84 19.36 -19.50
CA ASP A 290 3.44 20.52 -20.15
C ASP A 290 4.96 20.37 -20.34
N HIS A 291 5.64 19.65 -19.44
CA HIS A 291 7.09 19.64 -19.34
C HIS A 291 7.69 18.24 -19.41
N SER A 292 7.23 17.32 -18.58
CA SER A 292 7.83 15.98 -18.47
C SER A 292 6.84 14.90 -18.05
N VAL A 293 7.10 13.68 -18.53
CA VAL A 293 6.43 12.45 -18.11
C VAL A 293 7.50 11.37 -17.89
N ALA A 294 7.67 10.93 -16.66
CA ALA A 294 8.56 9.84 -16.29
C ALA A 294 7.74 8.66 -15.76
N PHE A 295 8.04 7.43 -16.18
CA PHE A 295 7.33 6.24 -15.69
C PHE A 295 8.23 5.05 -15.45
N MET A 296 7.82 4.22 -14.49
CA MET A 296 8.42 2.92 -14.18
C MET A 296 7.30 1.88 -14.17
N VAL A 297 7.47 0.82 -14.94
CA VAL A 297 6.39 -0.15 -15.17
C VAL A 297 6.92 -1.56 -15.38
N PHE A 298 6.28 -2.52 -14.72
CA PHE A 298 6.57 -3.93 -14.93
C PHE A 298 6.23 -4.38 -16.36
N SER A 299 4.95 -4.29 -16.75
CA SER A 299 4.48 -4.71 -18.08
C SER A 299 3.63 -3.61 -18.67
N PHE A 300 3.89 -3.27 -19.93
CA PHE A 300 3.18 -2.21 -20.65
C PHE A 300 2.33 -2.82 -21.75
N THR A 301 1.01 -2.82 -21.57
CA THR A 301 0.07 -3.56 -22.43
C THR A 301 -1.08 -2.72 -22.98
N HIS A 302 -1.22 -1.45 -22.54
CA HIS A 302 -2.33 -0.59 -22.94
C HIS A 302 -1.91 0.34 -24.08
N ALA A 303 -2.51 0.15 -25.26
CA ALA A 303 -2.24 0.97 -26.45
C ALA A 303 -2.58 2.45 -26.23
N ASP A 304 -3.64 2.76 -25.48
CA ASP A 304 -4.06 4.14 -25.25
C ASP A 304 -3.00 4.96 -24.48
N VAL A 305 -2.27 4.32 -23.56
CA VAL A 305 -1.16 4.97 -22.85
C VAL A 305 0.05 5.17 -23.77
N VAL A 306 0.33 4.22 -24.68
CA VAL A 306 1.37 4.40 -25.71
C VAL A 306 1.05 5.60 -26.59
N ASP A 307 -0.20 5.70 -27.04
CA ASP A 307 -0.65 6.80 -27.88
C ASP A 307 -0.57 8.14 -27.13
N ALA A 308 -0.95 8.17 -25.85
CA ALA A 308 -0.83 9.37 -25.01
C ALA A 308 0.63 9.83 -24.85
N LEU A 309 1.55 8.91 -24.55
CA LEU A 309 2.98 9.21 -24.43
C LEU A 309 3.56 9.69 -25.77
N THR A 310 3.13 9.10 -26.88
CA THR A 310 3.53 9.52 -28.23
C THR A 310 3.02 10.92 -28.55
N ARG A 311 1.77 11.24 -28.19
CA ARG A 311 1.22 12.61 -28.31
C ARG A 311 2.01 13.59 -27.47
N ALA A 312 2.29 13.28 -26.20
CA ALA A 312 3.10 14.14 -25.32
C ALA A 312 4.46 14.43 -25.93
N ARG A 313 5.16 13.40 -26.43
CA ARG A 313 6.45 13.57 -27.11
C ARG A 313 6.35 14.47 -28.34
N ALA A 314 5.31 14.30 -29.16
CA ALA A 314 5.07 15.14 -30.33
C ALA A 314 4.78 16.61 -29.97
N ARG A 315 4.19 16.88 -28.78
CA ARG A 315 4.02 18.24 -28.23
C ARG A 315 5.32 18.86 -27.70
N GLY A 316 6.41 18.09 -27.62
CA GLY A 316 7.70 18.54 -27.09
C GLY A 316 7.93 18.26 -25.61
N VAL A 317 7.01 17.53 -24.96
CA VAL A 317 7.16 17.05 -23.58
C VAL A 317 8.34 16.06 -23.50
N GLU A 318 9.14 16.16 -22.45
CA GLU A 318 10.19 15.17 -22.16
C GLU A 318 9.53 13.88 -21.66
N VAL A 319 9.74 12.76 -22.36
CA VAL A 319 9.15 11.47 -21.95
C VAL A 319 10.29 10.50 -21.66
N LEU A 320 10.26 9.85 -20.49
CA LEU A 320 11.26 8.87 -20.05
C LEU A 320 10.58 7.63 -19.43
N GLY A 321 10.96 6.44 -19.88
CA GLY A 321 10.42 5.19 -19.35
C GLY A 321 11.48 4.21 -18.86
N ILE A 322 11.20 3.51 -17.76
CA ILE A 322 11.97 2.35 -17.29
C ILE A 322 11.07 1.11 -17.29
N PHE A 323 11.54 0.04 -17.89
CA PHE A 323 10.82 -1.22 -18.11
C PHE A 323 11.54 -2.38 -17.42
N ASP A 324 10.77 -3.35 -16.94
CA ASP A 324 11.29 -4.61 -16.44
C ASP A 324 12.04 -5.39 -17.54
N GLU A 325 13.29 -5.80 -17.28
CA GLU A 325 14.11 -6.53 -18.26
C GLU A 325 13.41 -7.76 -18.84
N SER A 326 12.69 -8.51 -17.99
CA SER A 326 12.01 -9.74 -18.41
C SER A 326 10.81 -9.46 -19.32
N GLN A 327 10.21 -8.28 -19.20
CA GLN A 327 9.04 -7.88 -19.99
C GLN A 327 9.44 -7.14 -21.27
N ALA A 328 10.54 -6.40 -21.27
CA ALA A 328 11.02 -5.68 -22.45
C ALA A 328 11.47 -6.61 -23.60
N ASN A 329 11.85 -7.85 -23.29
CA ASN A 329 12.20 -8.85 -24.31
C ASN A 329 11.02 -9.79 -24.68
N GLY A 330 9.80 -9.51 -24.18
CA GLY A 330 8.62 -10.33 -24.42
C GLY A 330 7.95 -10.03 -25.77
N ALA A 331 7.26 -11.02 -26.35
CA ALA A 331 6.57 -10.89 -27.65
C ALA A 331 5.44 -9.84 -27.71
N TRP A 332 5.11 -9.20 -26.59
CA TRP A 332 4.04 -8.21 -26.42
C TRP A 332 4.58 -6.88 -25.89
N SER A 333 5.89 -6.69 -25.83
CA SER A 333 6.49 -5.45 -25.36
C SER A 333 6.24 -4.34 -26.38
N VAL A 334 5.71 -3.20 -25.92
CA VAL A 334 5.50 -1.99 -26.72
C VAL A 334 6.66 -1.00 -26.60
N ASP A 335 7.75 -1.42 -25.95
CA ASP A 335 9.01 -0.68 -25.88
C ASP A 335 9.55 -0.38 -27.29
N GLU A 336 9.39 -1.31 -28.25
CA GLU A 336 9.73 -1.07 -29.65
C GLU A 336 8.89 0.05 -30.28
N ALA A 337 7.59 0.13 -29.94
CA ALA A 337 6.70 1.17 -30.45
C ALA A 337 7.05 2.56 -29.88
N LEU A 338 7.37 2.62 -28.58
CA LEU A 338 7.81 3.85 -27.91
C LEU A 338 9.20 4.29 -28.40
N ALA A 339 10.13 3.34 -28.56
CA ALA A 339 11.44 3.60 -29.14
C ALA A 339 11.32 4.13 -30.59
N ALA A 340 10.41 3.55 -31.40
CA ALA A 340 10.11 4.03 -32.74
C ALA A 340 9.49 5.44 -32.74
N ALA A 341 8.75 5.80 -31.69
CA ALA A 341 8.23 7.15 -31.46
C ALA A 341 9.27 8.14 -30.91
N GLY A 342 10.53 7.71 -30.71
CA GLY A 342 11.61 8.55 -30.20
C GLY A 342 11.52 8.85 -28.72
N VAL A 343 10.86 7.99 -27.94
CA VAL A 343 10.85 8.02 -26.47
C VAL A 343 12.05 7.22 -25.96
N PRO A 344 12.95 7.83 -25.16
CA PRO A 344 13.97 7.11 -24.41
C PRO A 344 13.34 6.05 -23.49
N VAL A 345 13.64 4.79 -23.76
CA VAL A 345 13.26 3.65 -22.93
C VAL A 345 14.52 2.99 -22.38
N MET A 346 14.51 2.73 -21.07
CA MET A 346 15.59 2.11 -20.33
C MET A 346 15.10 0.79 -19.74
N ILE A 347 16.03 -0.16 -19.62
CA ILE A 347 15.82 -1.38 -18.87
C ILE A 347 16.21 -1.11 -17.42
N ASP A 348 15.44 -1.67 -16.48
CA ASP A 348 15.76 -1.56 -15.07
C ASP A 348 17.11 -2.23 -14.73
N GLY A 349 17.73 -1.78 -13.65
CA GLY A 349 19.06 -2.25 -13.24
C GLY A 349 19.04 -3.39 -12.22
N ASN A 350 17.90 -4.03 -11.97
CA ASN A 350 17.81 -5.07 -10.95
C ASN A 350 18.32 -6.41 -11.48
N GLU A 351 19.58 -6.71 -11.19
CA GLU A 351 20.23 -7.97 -11.55
C GLU A 351 19.93 -9.11 -10.56
N ASN A 352 19.08 -8.89 -9.54
CA ASN A 352 18.53 -9.98 -8.71
C ASN A 352 17.52 -10.88 -9.46
N ALA A 353 17.38 -10.68 -10.77
CA ALA A 353 16.49 -11.42 -11.63
C ALA A 353 16.72 -12.93 -11.50
N SER A 354 15.70 -13.63 -11.01
CA SER A 354 15.66 -15.10 -10.94
C SER A 354 14.51 -15.63 -11.79
N GLY A 355 14.47 -15.19 -13.06
CA GLY A 355 13.35 -15.46 -13.97
C GLY A 355 12.05 -14.88 -13.43
N PHE A 356 10.94 -15.64 -13.49
CA PHE A 356 9.67 -15.20 -12.91
C PHE A 356 9.66 -15.17 -11.37
N SER A 357 10.71 -15.68 -10.71
CA SER A 357 10.75 -15.93 -9.27
C SER A 357 11.26 -14.75 -8.43
N GLY A 358 11.62 -13.61 -9.02
CA GLY A 358 12.04 -12.41 -8.29
C GLY A 358 13.02 -11.54 -9.08
N GLY A 359 13.33 -10.35 -8.55
CA GLY A 359 14.23 -9.40 -9.20
C GLY A 359 13.55 -8.54 -10.27
N LYS A 360 12.29 -8.16 -10.04
CA LYS A 360 11.44 -7.45 -11.02
C LYS A 360 11.44 -5.95 -10.79
N LEU A 361 11.28 -5.15 -11.84
CA LEU A 361 10.76 -3.78 -11.74
C LEU A 361 9.26 -3.84 -11.51
N HIS A 362 8.85 -4.05 -10.25
CA HIS A 362 7.44 -4.20 -9.90
C HIS A 362 6.74 -2.86 -9.56
N HIS A 363 7.47 -1.74 -9.60
CA HIS A 363 6.91 -0.40 -9.59
C HIS A 363 5.88 -0.21 -10.72
N LYS A 364 4.85 0.58 -10.40
CA LYS A 364 3.78 1.00 -11.31
C LYS A 364 3.54 2.48 -11.06
N VAL A 365 4.49 3.28 -11.52
CA VAL A 365 4.62 4.69 -11.14
C VAL A 365 4.67 5.53 -12.39
N LEU A 366 3.89 6.60 -12.41
CA LEU A 366 3.92 7.67 -13.40
C LEU A 366 4.10 8.98 -12.64
N VAL A 367 5.03 9.81 -13.10
CA VAL A 367 5.30 11.14 -12.57
C VAL A 367 5.17 12.12 -13.72
N VAL A 368 4.33 13.13 -13.54
CA VAL A 368 4.09 14.19 -14.54
C VAL A 368 4.58 15.51 -13.97
N ASP A 369 5.35 16.26 -14.77
CA ASP A 369 5.73 17.65 -14.52
C ASP A 369 6.41 17.93 -13.16
N ALA A 370 7.08 16.94 -12.57
CA ALA A 370 7.68 17.07 -11.24
C ALA A 370 8.62 18.27 -11.12
N GLY A 371 8.41 19.07 -10.06
CA GLY A 371 9.23 20.25 -9.76
C GLY A 371 8.91 21.49 -10.61
N THR A 372 7.78 21.49 -11.32
CA THR A 372 7.30 22.63 -12.11
C THR A 372 6.03 23.24 -11.51
N ALA A 373 5.58 24.39 -12.04
CA ALA A 373 4.36 25.02 -11.57
C ALA A 373 3.07 24.28 -11.99
N SER A 374 3.15 23.38 -12.99
CA SER A 374 2.05 22.52 -13.42
C SER A 374 1.94 21.22 -12.60
N SER A 375 2.83 21.01 -11.60
CA SER A 375 2.83 19.80 -10.76
C SER A 375 1.76 19.78 -9.65
N ALA A 376 0.73 20.64 -9.74
CA ALA A 376 -0.25 20.89 -8.68
C ALA A 376 -1.57 20.13 -8.89
#